data_AF-A0A968Q4Z1-F1
#
_entry.id   AF-A0A968Q4Z1-F1
#
_cell.length_a   1.000
_cell.length_b   1.000
_cell.length_c   1.000
_cell.angle_alpha   90.00
_cell.angle_beta   90.00
_cell.angle_gamma   90.00
#
_symmetry.space_group_name_H-M   'P 1'
#
loop_
_entity.id
_entity.type
_entity.pdbx_description
1 polymer ?
#
loop_
_entity_poly.entity_id
_entity_poly.type
_entity_poly.pdbx_seq_one_letter_code
_entity_poly.pdbx_strand_id
1 'polypeptide(L)'
;MIEFPLPTAAARQTLWQQAIPADLNLDRQVRWARLAKLPLSGGEIMALAQTAIALAQQSDPPLLTLAHLKQSLALHQPGLAWPSQRKPPPHP
;
A
#
# COMPACT_ATOMS: atom_id res chain seq x y z
N MET A 1 8.82 -14.21 -26.33
CA MET A 1 8.71 -13.11 -25.35
C MET A 1 7.75 -13.59 -24.27
N ILE A 2 8.15 -13.59 -23.00
CA ILE A 2 7.27 -14.02 -21.90
C ILE A 2 6.57 -12.76 -21.38
N GLU A 3 5.25 -12.68 -21.55
CA GLU A 3 4.45 -11.61 -20.95
C GLU A 3 4.23 -11.92 -19.47
N PHE A 4 4.62 -11.00 -18.60
CA PHE A 4 4.31 -11.07 -17.17
C PHE A 4 3.03 -10.29 -16.92
N PRO A 5 1.87 -10.96 -16.78
CA PRO A 5 0.62 -10.26 -16.57
C PRO A 5 0.64 -9.53 -15.23
N LEU A 6 -0.10 -8.42 -15.17
CA LEU A 6 -0.35 -7.71 -13.92
C LEU A 6 -1.01 -8.68 -12.91
N PRO A 7 -0.53 -8.75 -11.65
CA PRO A 7 -1.11 -9.63 -10.65
C PRO A 7 -2.60 -9.33 -10.44
N THR A 8 -3.37 -10.33 -10.01
CA THR A 8 -4.77 -10.10 -9.61
C THR A 8 -4.84 -9.24 -8.35
N ALA A 9 -6.01 -8.68 -8.03
CA ALA A 9 -6.18 -7.94 -6.78
C ALA A 9 -5.87 -8.80 -5.53
N ALA A 10 -6.27 -10.08 -5.54
CA ALA A 10 -5.93 -11.02 -4.47
C ALA A 10 -4.41 -11.20 -4.35
N ALA A 11 -3.71 -11.40 -5.47
CA ALA A 11 -2.25 -11.52 -5.48
C ALA A 11 -1.56 -10.24 -5.00
N ARG A 12 -2.03 -9.06 -5.42
CA ARG A 12 -1.51 -7.77 -4.90
C ARG A 12 -1.72 -7.62 -3.40
N GLN A 13 -2.85 -8.08 -2.87
CA GLN A 13 -3.10 -8.05 -1.42
C GLN A 13 -2.06 -8.89 -0.67
N THR A 14 -1.77 -10.10 -1.15
CA THR A 14 -0.73 -10.96 -0.59
C THR A 14 0.65 -10.32 -0.69
N LEU A 15 0.98 -9.73 -1.84
CA LEU A 15 2.26 -9.03 -2.04
C LEU A 15 2.42 -7.85 -1.07
N TRP A 16 1.36 -7.07 -0.83
CA TRP A 16 1.39 -5.99 0.17
C TRP A 16 1.63 -6.52 1.58
N GLN A 17 1.00 -7.63 1.96
CA GLN A 17 1.21 -8.23 3.29
C GLN A 17 2.63 -8.78 3.45
N GLN A 18 3.20 -9.35 2.40
CA GLN A 18 4.57 -9.89 2.42
C GLN A 18 5.64 -8.79 2.40
N ALA A 19 5.35 -7.65 1.76
CA ALA A 19 6.31 -6.56 1.64
C ALA A 19 6.46 -5.73 2.93
N ILE A 20 5.54 -5.85 3.89
CA ILE A 20 5.59 -5.15 5.17
C ILE A 20 6.01 -6.13 6.28
N PRO A 21 7.09 -5.84 7.05
CA PRO A 21 7.51 -6.66 8.18
C PRO A 21 6.39 -6.85 9.22
N ALA A 22 6.27 -8.08 9.75
CA ALA A 22 5.20 -8.43 10.70
C ALA A 22 5.34 -7.77 12.08
N ASP A 23 6.54 -7.30 12.42
CA ASP A 23 6.90 -6.60 13.64
C ASP A 23 6.70 -5.07 13.57
N LEU A 24 6.40 -4.52 12.39
CA LEU A 24 6.13 -3.10 12.22
C LEU A 24 4.70 -2.76 12.67
N ASN A 25 4.55 -1.78 13.56
CA ASN A 25 3.23 -1.33 13.97
C ASN A 25 2.48 -0.71 12.78
N LEU A 26 1.20 -1.06 12.67
CA LEU A 26 0.32 -0.64 11.59
C LEU A 26 -0.81 0.22 12.13
N ASP A 27 -1.01 1.39 11.52
CA ASP A 27 -2.17 2.21 11.81
C ASP A 27 -3.47 1.47 11.41
N ARG A 28 -4.51 1.65 12.24
CA ARG A 28 -5.82 1.01 12.03
C ARG A 28 -6.52 1.44 10.75
N GLN A 29 -6.03 2.39 9.98
CA GLN A 29 -6.59 2.77 8.68
C GLN A 29 -5.91 2.05 7.50
N VAL A 30 -4.78 1.37 7.73
CA VAL A 30 -4.10 0.59 6.69
C VAL A 30 -4.95 -0.64 6.36
N ARG A 31 -5.31 -0.79 5.07
CA ARG A 31 -6.18 -1.85 4.57
C ARG A 31 -5.58 -2.43 3.29
N TRP A 32 -5.03 -3.64 3.37
CA TRP A 32 -4.39 -4.32 2.23
C TRP A 32 -5.32 -4.48 1.03
N ALA A 33 -6.59 -4.83 1.28
CA ALA A 33 -7.62 -4.93 0.24
C ALA A 33 -7.86 -3.60 -0.51
N ARG A 34 -7.55 -2.45 0.11
CA ARG A 34 -7.65 -1.14 -0.54
C ARG A 34 -6.44 -0.87 -1.41
N LEU A 35 -5.23 -1.15 -0.92
CA LEU A 35 -4.00 -1.01 -1.69
C LEU A 35 -3.98 -1.93 -2.91
N ALA A 36 -4.55 -3.14 -2.77
CA ALA A 36 -4.70 -4.11 -3.85
C ALA A 36 -5.57 -3.65 -5.04
N LYS A 37 -6.30 -2.53 -4.90
CA LYS A 37 -7.04 -1.91 -6.01
C LYS A 37 -6.15 -1.09 -6.94
N LEU A 38 -4.96 -0.69 -6.48
CA LEU A 38 -3.99 -0.02 -7.32
C LEU A 38 -3.47 -1.01 -8.39
N PRO A 39 -3.38 -0.61 -9.67
CA PRO A 39 -2.92 -1.47 -10.75
C PRO A 39 -1.39 -1.59 -10.75
N LEU A 40 -0.82 -2.12 -9.67
CA LEU A 40 0.62 -2.23 -9.47
C LEU A 40 1.13 -3.64 -9.77
N SER A 41 2.31 -3.74 -10.38
CA SER A 41 3.12 -4.94 -10.42
C SER A 41 3.69 -5.30 -9.05
N GLY A 42 4.24 -6.52 -8.91
CA GLY A 42 4.92 -6.92 -7.68
C GLY A 42 6.16 -6.08 -7.35
N GLY A 43 6.92 -5.69 -8.38
CA GLY A 43 8.10 -4.84 -8.21
C GLY A 43 7.74 -3.45 -7.68
N GLU A 44 6.66 -2.85 -8.20
CA GLU A 44 6.18 -1.56 -7.71
C GLU A 44 5.67 -1.66 -6.26
N ILE A 45 4.89 -2.68 -5.91
CA ILE A 45 4.42 -2.89 -4.54
C ILE A 45 5.62 -2.95 -3.56
N MET A 46 6.65 -3.71 -3.93
CA MET A 46 7.84 -3.86 -3.10
C MET A 46 8.60 -2.53 -2.93
N ALA A 47 8.76 -1.73 -4.00
CA ALA A 47 9.41 -0.43 -3.94
C ALA A 47 8.63 0.59 -3.08
N LEU A 48 7.31 0.65 -3.25
CA LEU A 48 6.44 1.52 -2.46
C LEU A 48 6.44 1.13 -0.98
N ALA A 49 6.42 -0.17 -0.68
CA ALA A 49 6.48 -0.70 0.69
C ALA A 49 7.79 -0.31 1.39
N GLN A 50 8.95 -0.53 0.76
CA GLN A 50 10.25 -0.16 1.31
C GLN A 50 10.34 1.33 1.64
N THR A 51 9.85 2.17 0.72
CA THR A 51 9.83 3.62 0.95
C THR A 51 8.90 4.00 2.10
N ALA A 52 7.72 3.40 2.18
CA ALA A 52 6.76 3.68 3.26
C ALA A 52 7.27 3.21 4.64
N ILE A 53 7.99 2.08 4.70
CA ILE A 53 8.66 1.58 5.92
C ILE A 53 9.75 2.56 6.35
N ALA A 54 10.61 3.00 5.42
CA ALA A 54 11.66 3.97 5.72
C ALA A 54 11.10 5.30 6.25
N LEU A 55 9.95 5.75 5.75
CA LEU A 55 9.23 6.91 6.30
C LEU A 55 8.69 6.63 7.71
N ALA A 56 8.09 5.46 7.93
CA ALA A 56 7.53 5.06 9.22
C ALA A 56 8.58 4.94 10.34
N GLN A 57 9.80 4.51 10.00
CA GLN A 57 10.92 4.37 10.94
C GLN A 57 11.45 5.72 11.47
N GLN A 58 11.04 6.85 10.89
CA GLN A 58 11.42 8.18 11.39
C GLN A 58 10.66 8.57 12.68
N SER A 59 9.65 7.79 13.08
CA SER A 59 8.91 7.97 14.32
C SER A 59 9.36 6.97 15.39
N ASP A 60 9.23 7.33 16.67
CA ASP A 60 9.49 6.45 17.82
C ASP A 60 8.26 6.39 18.75
N PRO A 61 7.55 5.24 18.85
CA PRO A 61 7.82 3.99 18.15
C PRO A 61 7.47 4.05 16.64
N PRO A 62 8.11 3.23 15.79
CA PRO A 62 7.77 3.16 14.37
C PRO A 62 6.32 2.78 14.14
N LEU A 63 5.62 3.54 13.28
CA LEU A 63 4.21 3.31 12.93
C LEU A 63 3.98 3.56 11.43
N LEU A 64 3.57 2.52 10.70
CA LEU A 64 3.18 2.65 9.30
C LEU A 64 1.76 3.18 9.17
N THR A 65 1.62 4.38 8.61
CA THR A 65 0.33 5.06 8.42
C THR A 65 -0.09 5.09 6.95
N LEU A 66 -1.36 5.44 6.69
CA LEU A 66 -1.81 5.73 5.34
C LEU A 66 -1.07 6.92 4.70
N ALA A 67 -0.55 7.86 5.49
CA ALA A 67 0.21 8.99 4.96
C ALA A 67 1.52 8.53 4.31
N HIS A 68 2.26 7.63 4.97
CA HIS A 68 3.49 7.05 4.43
C HIS A 68 3.26 6.30 3.12
N LEU A 69 2.16 5.52 3.04
CA LEU A 69 1.78 4.79 1.82
C LEU A 69 1.34 5.73 0.68
N LYS A 70 0.62 6.81 0.98
CA LYS A 70 0.26 7.84 -0.01
C LYS A 70 1.49 8.59 -0.50
N GLN A 71 2.41 8.91 0.41
CA GLN A 71 3.65 9.60 0.07
C GLN A 71 4.55 8.71 -0.79
N SER A 72 4.72 7.43 -0.46
CA SER A 72 5.48 6.51 -1.31
C SER A 72 4.81 6.31 -2.68
N LEU A 73 3.48 6.23 -2.75
CA LEU A 73 2.76 6.20 -4.03
C LEU A 73 3.04 7.44 -4.88
N ALA A 74 2.96 8.64 -4.29
CA ALA A 74 3.20 9.90 -5.01
C ALA A 74 4.64 10.02 -5.53
N LEU A 75 5.62 9.47 -4.80
CA LEU A 75 7.03 9.46 -5.19
C LEU A 75 7.33 8.49 -6.35
N HIS A 76 6.72 7.31 -6.34
CA HIS A 76 7.02 6.24 -7.30
C HIS A 76 6.09 6.22 -8.52
N GLN A 77 4.87 6.72 -8.38
CA GLN A 77 3.81 6.64 -9.39
C GLN A 77 3.10 8.00 -9.54
N PRO A 78 3.82 9.04 -10.00
CA PRO A 78 3.23 10.36 -10.16
C PRO A 78 2.04 10.29 -11.14
N GLY A 79 0.87 10.71 -10.68
CA GLY A 79 -0.39 10.66 -11.46
C GLY A 79 -1.29 9.46 -11.14
N LEU A 80 -0.83 8.45 -10.39
CA LEU A 80 -1.70 7.37 -9.95
C LEU A 80 -2.55 7.83 -8.76
N ALA A 81 -3.86 7.94 -8.98
CA ALA A 81 -4.80 8.38 -7.96
C ALA A 81 -4.97 7.33 -6.86
N TRP A 82 -5.06 7.80 -5.62
CA TRP A 82 -5.36 6.94 -4.48
C TRP A 82 -6.80 6.39 -4.58
N PRO A 83 -7.05 5.09 -4.33
CA PRO A 83 -8.38 4.49 -4.44
C PRO A 83 -9.36 5.15 -3.47
N SER A 84 -10.44 5.75 -3.99
CA SER A 84 -11.47 6.47 -3.23
C SER A 84 -12.11 5.61 -2.12
N GLN A 85 -12.46 6.24 -0.99
CA GLN A 85 -13.38 5.62 -0.03
C GLN A 85 -14.79 5.74 -0.56
N ARG A 86 -15.53 4.64 -0.66
CA ARG A 86 -16.98 4.73 -0.47
C ARG A 86 -17.19 4.97 1.03
N LYS A 87 -17.68 6.16 1.39
CA LYS A 87 -18.26 6.41 2.72
C LYS A 87 -19.37 5.35 2.91
N PRO A 88 -19.41 4.57 3.99
CA PRO A 88 -20.65 3.84 4.29
C PRO A 88 -21.78 4.89 4.39
N PRO A 89 -22.99 4.59 3.88
CA PRO A 89 -24.12 5.50 4.04
C PRO A 89 -24.30 5.81 5.54
N PRO A 90 -24.67 7.04 5.91
CA PRO A 90 -25.08 7.29 7.29
C PRO A 90 -26.21 6.30 7.63
N HIS A 91 -26.05 5.57 8.72
CA HIS A 91 -27.12 4.72 9.24
C HIS A 91 -28.35 5.60 9.52
N PRO A 92 -29.57 5.16 9.16
CA PRO A 92 -30.80 5.87 9.49
C PRO A 92 -31.05 5.91 11.00
#